data_AF-A0A816P731-F1
#
_entry.id   AF-A0A816P731-F1
#
_cell.length_a   1.000
_cell.length_b   1.000
_cell.length_c   1.000
_cell.angle_alpha   90.00
_cell.angle_beta   90.00
_cell.angle_gamma   90.00
#
_symmetry.space_group_name_H-M   'P 1'
#
loop_
_entity.id
_entity.type
_entity.pdbx_description
1 polymer ?
#
loop_
_entity_poly.entity_id
_entity_poly.type
_entity_poly.pdbx_seq_one_letter_code
_entity_poly.pdbx_strand_id
1 'polypeptide(L)'
;MAEANDDFYLRYYVGHKGKFGHEFLEFEFRPDGKLRYANNSNYKKDTLIRKEVYISRTVVDELKRIVNEADIMKEDDAVWPPQDRTGRQELEIVLGDEHISFTTAKIGSLIDINNSRDPDGLRCFYYLVQDLKCIVFSLIGLHFKIQPI
;
A
#
# COMPACT_ATOMS: atom_id res chain seq x y z
N MET A 1 33.22 2.66 -9.31
CA MET A 1 32.19 3.01 -8.33
C MET A 1 31.11 1.96 -8.49
N ALA A 2 30.80 1.18 -7.45
CA ALA A 2 29.66 0.28 -7.52
C ALA A 2 28.41 1.15 -7.78
N GLU A 3 27.60 0.80 -8.77
CA GLU A 3 26.29 1.42 -8.92
C GLU A 3 25.56 1.24 -7.58
N ALA A 4 25.09 2.35 -7.00
CA ALA A 4 24.25 2.27 -5.82
C ALA A 4 23.05 1.38 -6.18
N ASN A 5 22.79 0.38 -5.34
CA ASN A 5 21.65 -0.50 -5.50
C ASN A 5 20.37 0.36 -5.53
N ASP A 6 19.73 0.45 -6.70
CA ASP A 6 18.55 1.29 -6.93
C ASP A 6 17.26 0.44 -6.98
N ASP A 7 17.36 -0.79 -6.47
CA ASP A 7 16.25 -1.75 -6.39
C ASP A 7 15.08 -1.13 -5.63
N PHE A 8 13.90 -1.26 -6.23
CA PHE A 8 12.67 -0.74 -5.66
C PHE A 8 11.53 -1.74 -5.82
N TYR A 9 10.93 -2.07 -4.69
CA TYR A 9 9.74 -2.87 -4.61
C TYR A 9 8.78 -2.22 -3.63
N LEU A 10 7.50 -2.18 -3.98
CA LEU A 10 6.46 -1.71 -3.08
C LEU A 10 5.21 -2.56 -3.27
N ARG A 11 4.69 -3.14 -2.18
CA ARG A 11 3.40 -3.83 -2.17
C ARG A 11 2.57 -3.34 -1.01
N TYR A 12 1.31 -3.03 -1.29
CA TYR A 12 0.32 -2.73 -0.26
C TYR A 12 -0.89 -3.64 -0.44
N TYR A 13 -1.36 -4.17 0.68
CA TYR A 13 -2.57 -4.97 0.77
C TYR A 13 -3.47 -4.42 1.87
N VAL A 14 -4.77 -4.37 1.62
CA VAL A 14 -5.80 -4.23 2.65
C VAL A 14 -6.95 -5.16 2.36
N GLY A 15 -7.38 -5.91 3.35
CA GLY A 15 -8.48 -6.83 3.13
C GLY A 15 -9.10 -7.35 4.41
N HIS A 16 -10.31 -7.88 4.27
CA HIS A 16 -11.04 -8.51 5.36
C HIS A 16 -11.96 -9.61 4.82
N LYS A 17 -12.26 -10.60 5.67
CA LYS A 17 -13.23 -11.66 5.37
C LYS A 17 -14.53 -11.37 6.10
N GLY A 18 -15.49 -10.79 5.38
CA GLY A 18 -16.81 -10.47 5.89
C GLY A 18 -17.85 -11.54 5.59
N LYS A 19 -19.12 -11.23 5.92
CA LYS A 19 -20.28 -12.10 5.64
C LYS A 19 -20.45 -12.42 4.14
N PHE A 20 -19.98 -11.53 3.27
CA PHE A 20 -20.13 -11.62 1.81
C PHE A 20 -18.89 -12.16 1.11
N GLY A 21 -17.95 -12.73 1.85
CA GLY A 21 -16.71 -13.29 1.31
C GLY A 21 -15.49 -12.40 1.60
N HIS A 22 -14.46 -12.58 0.78
CA HIS A 22 -13.19 -11.88 0.94
C HIS A 22 -13.18 -10.62 0.08
N GLU A 23 -13.11 -9.46 0.74
CA GLU A 23 -12.94 -8.16 0.08
C GLU A 23 -11.53 -7.65 0.33
N PHE A 24 -10.87 -7.19 -0.73
CA PHE A 24 -9.51 -6.68 -0.64
C PHE A 24 -9.17 -5.71 -1.76
N LEU A 25 -8.15 -4.89 -1.49
CA LEU A 25 -7.43 -4.07 -2.44
C LEU A 25 -5.95 -4.40 -2.29
N GLU A 26 -5.28 -4.66 -3.41
CA GLU A 26 -3.85 -4.92 -3.46
C GLU A 26 -3.25 -4.21 -4.66
N PHE A 27 -2.08 -3.61 -4.46
CA PHE A 27 -1.24 -3.12 -5.55
C PHE A 27 0.23 -3.40 -5.27
N GLU A 28 0.97 -3.62 -6.36
CA GLU A 28 2.39 -3.98 -6.34
C GLU A 28 3.12 -3.21 -7.45
N PHE A 29 4.21 -2.55 -7.10
CA PHE A 29 5.19 -1.98 -8.00
C PHE A 29 6.45 -2.86 -7.96
N ARG A 30 6.76 -3.46 -9.11
CA ARG A 30 7.93 -4.33 -9.27
C ARG A 30 9.16 -3.55 -9.73
N PRO A 31 10.39 -4.10 -9.53
CA PRO A 31 11.63 -3.46 -9.96
C PRO A 31 11.71 -3.17 -11.47
N ASP A 32 10.98 -3.93 -12.29
CA ASP A 32 10.87 -3.74 -13.73
C ASP A 32 9.90 -2.61 -14.15
N GLY A 33 9.37 -1.86 -13.19
CA GLY A 33 8.39 -0.79 -13.41
C GLY A 33 6.97 -1.31 -13.68
N LYS A 34 6.69 -2.59 -13.43
CA LYS A 34 5.34 -3.14 -13.58
C LYS A 34 4.49 -2.82 -12.36
N LEU A 35 3.42 -2.04 -12.56
CA LEU A 35 2.32 -1.87 -11.61
C LEU A 35 1.27 -2.98 -11.83
N ARG A 36 0.96 -3.72 -10.77
CA ARG A 36 -0.13 -4.70 -10.71
C ARG A 36 -1.17 -4.22 -9.71
N TYR A 37 -2.43 -4.32 -10.08
CA TYR A 37 -3.58 -3.83 -9.31
C TYR A 37 -4.65 -4.90 -9.25
N ALA A 38 -5.16 -5.17 -8.05
CA ALA A 38 -6.29 -6.04 -7.81
C ALA A 38 -7.27 -5.40 -6.81
N ASN A 39 -8.54 -5.30 -7.18
CA ASN A 39 -9.61 -4.88 -6.28
C ASN A 39 -10.76 -5.88 -6.35
N ASN A 40 -11.12 -6.45 -5.21
CA ASN A 40 -12.27 -7.32 -5.04
C ASN A 40 -13.26 -6.71 -4.05
N SER A 41 -14.30 -6.08 -4.56
CA SER A 41 -15.45 -5.59 -3.79
C SER A 41 -16.63 -6.52 -4.06
N ASN A 42 -17.21 -7.12 -3.00
CA ASN A 42 -18.40 -7.96 -3.13
C ASN A 42 -19.70 -7.15 -3.05
N TYR A 43 -19.58 -5.82 -2.94
CA TYR A 43 -20.70 -4.90 -3.01
C TYR A 43 -21.37 -5.00 -4.39
N LYS A 44 -22.68 -5.30 -4.42
CA LYS A 44 -23.52 -5.35 -5.64
C LYS A 44 -23.08 -6.34 -6.74
N LYS A 45 -22.32 -7.39 -6.40
CA LYS A 45 -21.80 -8.40 -7.36
C LYS A 45 -20.74 -7.86 -8.33
N ASP A 46 -19.94 -6.88 -7.91
CA ASP A 46 -18.84 -6.43 -8.73
C ASP A 46 -17.83 -7.57 -9.00
N THR A 47 -17.31 -7.58 -10.22
CA THR A 47 -16.33 -8.56 -10.67
C THR A 47 -14.94 -8.10 -10.28
N LEU A 48 -14.12 -9.03 -9.76
CA LEU A 48 -12.71 -8.83 -9.44
C LEU A 48 -11.99 -8.05 -10.55
N ILE A 49 -11.53 -6.84 -10.22
CA ILE A 49 -10.77 -5.99 -11.13
C ILE A 49 -9.31 -6.40 -11.02
N ARG A 50 -8.69 -6.77 -12.14
CA ARG A 50 -7.25 -7.00 -12.26
C ARG A 50 -6.69 -6.19 -13.41
N LYS A 51 -5.65 -5.42 -13.14
CA LYS A 51 -4.99 -4.56 -14.12
C LYS A 51 -3.48 -4.62 -13.94
N GLU A 52 -2.76 -4.58 -15.06
CA GLU A 52 -1.30 -4.54 -15.06
C GLU A 52 -0.85 -3.52 -16.11
N VAL A 53 0.10 -2.66 -15.76
CA VAL A 53 0.64 -1.62 -16.63
C VAL A 53 2.10 -1.35 -16.28
N TYR A 54 2.93 -1.05 -17.28
CA TYR A 54 4.28 -0.55 -17.02
C TYR A 54 4.24 0.96 -16.84
N ILE A 55 4.86 1.45 -15.76
CA ILE A 55 4.99 2.87 -15.46
C ILE A 55 6.34 3.39 -15.91
N SER A 56 6.43 4.70 -16.15
CA SER A 56 7.70 5.33 -16.49
C SER A 56 8.62 5.40 -15.27
N ARG A 57 9.92 5.50 -15.54
CA ARG A 57 10.94 5.72 -14.48
C ARG A 57 10.61 6.92 -13.60
N THR A 58 10.09 8.01 -14.17
CA THR A 58 9.68 9.20 -13.40
C THR A 58 8.62 8.90 -12.35
N VAL A 59 7.68 7.98 -12.62
CA VAL A 59 6.69 7.57 -11.62
C VAL A 59 7.35 6.72 -10.52
N VAL A 60 8.31 5.87 -10.88
CA VAL A 60 9.09 5.09 -9.90
C VAL A 60 9.91 6.01 -9.00
N ASP A 61 10.60 7.00 -9.58
CA ASP A 61 11.40 7.98 -8.83
C ASP A 61 10.53 8.82 -7.88
N GLU A 62 9.31 9.16 -8.29
CA GLU A 62 8.35 9.87 -7.44
C GLU A 62 7.83 9.01 -6.28
N LEU A 63 7.58 7.71 -6.52
CA LEU A 63 7.23 6.78 -5.44
C LEU A 63 8.36 6.65 -4.42
N LYS A 64 9.62 6.57 -4.88
CA LYS A 64 10.80 6.60 -4.01
C LYS A 64 10.87 7.89 -3.20
N ARG A 65 10.61 9.05 -3.82
CA ARG A 65 10.60 10.35 -3.13
C ARG A 65 9.56 10.37 -2.00
N ILE A 66 8.33 9.91 -2.28
CA ILE A 66 7.23 9.85 -1.30
C ILE A 66 7.55 8.92 -0.13
N VAL A 67 8.10 7.73 -0.42
CA VAL A 67 8.53 6.79 0.62
C VAL A 67 9.60 7.39 1.52
N ASN A 68 10.61 8.06 0.94
CA ASN A 68 11.66 8.72 1.69
C ASN A 68 11.14 9.88 2.56
N GLU A 69 10.28 10.74 2.00
CA GLU A 69 9.71 11.88 2.72
C GLU A 69 8.75 11.47 3.85
N ALA A 70 8.10 10.30 3.72
CA ALA A 70 7.27 9.78 4.78
C ALA A 70 8.08 9.31 6.01
N ASP A 71 9.40 9.10 5.87
CA ASP A 71 10.26 8.51 6.91
C ASP A 71 9.83 7.10 7.37
N ILE A 72 8.97 6.42 6.59
CA ILE A 72 8.39 5.11 6.92
C ILE A 72 9.42 3.99 7.15
N MET A 73 10.59 4.10 6.50
CA MET A 73 11.66 3.09 6.58
C MET A 73 12.29 3.01 7.98
N LYS A 74 12.03 4.01 8.84
CA LYS A 74 12.52 4.10 10.23
C LYS A 74 11.52 3.56 11.26
N GLU A 75 10.30 3.25 10.84
CA GLU A 75 9.22 2.80 11.71
C GLU A 75 9.28 1.28 11.95
N ASP A 76 8.61 0.81 12.99
CA ASP A 76 8.55 -0.60 13.39
C ASP A 76 7.15 -1.00 13.87
N ASP A 77 6.64 -2.14 13.41
CA ASP A 77 5.28 -2.59 13.68
C ASP A 77 5.12 -3.46 14.93
N ALA A 78 6.18 -3.68 15.73
CA ALA A 78 6.17 -4.61 16.87
C ALA A 78 5.10 -4.30 17.93
N VAL A 79 4.68 -3.03 18.03
CA VAL A 79 3.64 -2.59 18.96
C VAL A 79 2.35 -2.15 18.27
N TRP A 80 2.25 -2.32 16.95
CA TRP A 80 1.05 -1.98 16.20
C TRP A 80 -0.07 -2.99 16.47
N PRO A 81 -1.35 -2.60 16.32
CA PRO A 81 -2.48 -3.50 16.53
C PRO A 81 -2.39 -4.72 15.59
N PRO A 82 -2.49 -5.96 16.12
CA PRO A 82 -2.42 -7.16 15.30
C PRO A 82 -3.69 -7.33 14.46
N GLN A 83 -3.61 -8.12 13.38
CA GLN A 83 -4.76 -8.45 12.55
C GLN A 83 -5.97 -8.96 13.38
N ASP A 84 -7.16 -8.49 13.02
CA ASP A 84 -8.39 -8.88 13.69
C ASP A 84 -9.50 -9.27 12.69
N ARG A 85 -10.74 -9.41 13.18
CA ARG A 85 -11.90 -9.74 12.33
C ARG A 85 -12.31 -8.62 11.39
N THR A 86 -11.95 -7.37 11.70
CA THR A 86 -12.31 -6.19 10.90
C THR A 86 -11.43 -6.05 9.67
N GLY A 87 -10.22 -6.64 9.70
CA GLY A 87 -9.35 -6.78 8.56
C GLY A 87 -7.88 -6.68 8.93
N ARG A 88 -7.05 -6.66 7.89
CA ARG A 88 -5.61 -6.44 8.01
C ARG A 88 -5.11 -5.54 6.89
N GLN A 89 -3.96 -4.94 7.14
CA GLN A 89 -3.16 -4.19 6.20
C GLN A 89 -1.74 -4.74 6.20
N GLU A 90 -1.15 -4.83 5.02
CA GLU A 90 0.26 -5.20 4.85
C GLU A 90 0.93 -4.16 3.96
N LEU A 91 2.14 -3.74 4.31
CA LEU A 91 2.97 -2.85 3.50
C LEU A 91 4.38 -3.45 3.47
N GLU A 92 4.91 -3.66 2.28
CA GLU A 92 6.24 -4.20 2.07
C GLU A 92 6.99 -3.30 1.09
N ILE A 93 8.17 -2.82 1.50
CA ILE A 93 8.97 -1.90 0.71
C ILE A 93 10.43 -2.36 0.72
N VAL A 94 11.02 -2.50 -0.47
CA VAL A 94 12.47 -2.57 -0.66
C VAL A 94 12.91 -1.27 -1.32
N LEU A 95 13.91 -0.62 -0.72
CA LEU A 95 14.50 0.62 -1.24
C LEU A 95 16.02 0.54 -1.09
N GLY A 96 16.70 0.23 -2.19
CA GLY A 96 18.13 -0.07 -2.17
C GLY A 96 18.43 -1.28 -1.30
N ASP A 97 19.21 -1.08 -0.24
CA ASP A 97 19.61 -2.14 0.71
C ASP A 97 18.68 -2.25 1.93
N GLU A 98 17.68 -1.38 2.04
CA GLU A 98 16.70 -1.37 3.14
C GLU A 98 15.43 -2.16 2.75
N HIS A 99 14.91 -2.94 3.70
CA HIS A 99 13.68 -3.71 3.54
C HIS A 99 12.82 -3.63 4.80
N ILE A 100 11.57 -3.23 4.63
CA ILE A 100 10.54 -3.25 5.67
C ILE A 100 9.35 -4.10 5.23
N SER A 101 8.68 -4.71 6.21
CA SER A 101 7.46 -5.48 6.00
C SER A 101 6.56 -5.36 7.23
N PHE A 102 5.55 -4.51 7.14
CA PHE A 102 4.61 -4.27 8.22
C PHE A 102 3.31 -5.05 8.04
N THR A 103 2.73 -5.46 9.17
CA THR A 103 1.39 -6.05 9.25
C THR A 103 0.63 -5.43 10.42
N THR A 104 -0.55 -4.85 10.14
CA THR A 104 -1.40 -4.27 11.18
C THR A 104 -2.89 -4.51 10.92
N ALA A 105 -3.73 -4.26 11.92
CA ALA A 105 -5.17 -4.22 11.78
C ALA A 105 -5.62 -3.16 10.75
N LYS A 106 -6.88 -3.25 10.33
CA LYS A 106 -7.49 -2.18 9.54
C LYS A 106 -7.64 -0.93 10.42
N ILE A 107 -7.05 0.19 9.99
CA ILE A 107 -7.19 1.48 10.67
C ILE A 107 -8.51 2.12 10.20
N GLY A 108 -9.44 2.32 11.13
CA GLY A 108 -10.76 2.89 10.83
C GLY A 108 -10.78 4.41 10.90
N SER A 109 -10.03 5.00 11.83
CA SER A 109 -10.06 6.42 12.14
C SER A 109 -8.74 6.92 12.74
N LEU A 110 -8.54 8.25 12.74
CA LEU A 110 -7.44 8.89 13.47
C LEU A 110 -7.55 8.69 14.99
N ILE A 111 -8.74 8.39 15.51
CA ILE A 111 -8.93 8.08 16.93
C ILE A 111 -8.25 6.74 17.27
N ASP A 112 -8.35 5.75 16.39
CA ASP A 112 -7.70 4.44 16.58
C ASP A 112 -6.17 4.59 16.61
N ILE A 113 -5.62 5.49 15.79
CA ILE A 113 -4.20 5.83 15.77
C ILE A 113 -3.78 6.51 17.08
N ASN A 114 -4.50 7.54 17.50
CA ASN A 114 -4.15 8.31 18.70
C ASN A 114 -4.23 7.49 20.00
N ASN A 115 -5.04 6.43 20.02
CA ASN A 115 -5.19 5.52 21.15
C ASN A 115 -4.25 4.29 21.07
N SER A 116 -3.40 4.21 20.05
CA SER A 116 -2.47 3.09 19.88
C SER A 116 -1.25 3.21 20.81
N ARG A 117 -0.41 2.16 20.81
CA ARG A 117 0.88 2.18 21.53
C ARG A 117 1.98 2.94 20.80
N ASP A 118 1.76 3.20 19.52
CA ASP A 118 2.66 3.98 18.66
C ASP A 118 1.82 4.87 17.71
N PRO A 119 1.34 6.02 18.21
CA PRO A 119 0.53 6.93 17.40
C PRO A 119 1.30 7.59 16.26
N ASP A 120 2.61 7.75 16.39
CA ASP A 120 3.43 8.49 15.42
C ASP A 120 3.77 7.59 14.22
N GLY A 121 4.24 6.36 14.46
CA GLY A 121 4.50 5.40 13.39
C GLY A 121 3.23 4.99 12.64
N LEU A 122 2.11 4.77 13.35
CA LEU A 122 0.82 4.52 12.69
C LEU A 122 0.30 5.72 11.89
N ARG A 123 0.60 6.96 12.32
CA ARG A 123 0.23 8.16 11.56
C ARG A 123 1.07 8.29 10.29
N CYS A 124 2.36 8.02 10.38
CA CYS A 124 3.25 7.90 9.22
C CYS A 124 2.70 6.87 8.21
N PHE A 125 2.46 5.63 8.67
CA PHE A 125 1.88 4.57 7.86
C PHE A 125 0.55 4.98 7.22
N TYR A 126 -0.36 5.58 8.01
CA TYR A 126 -1.69 5.98 7.55
C TYR A 126 -1.65 7.00 6.42
N TYR A 127 -0.81 8.03 6.53
CA TYR A 127 -0.70 9.05 5.50
C TYR A 127 0.03 8.55 4.25
N LEU A 128 1.13 7.80 4.41
CA LEU A 128 1.81 7.20 3.26
C LEU A 128 0.86 6.30 2.45
N VAL A 129 0.08 5.46 3.12
CA VAL A 129 -0.90 4.59 2.44
C VAL A 129 -1.94 5.40 1.67
N GLN A 130 -2.34 6.58 2.15
CA GLN A 130 -3.25 7.46 1.41
C GLN A 130 -2.60 8.02 0.16
N ASP A 131 -1.37 8.53 0.26
CA ASP A 131 -0.64 9.09 -0.87
C ASP A 131 -0.42 8.02 -1.97
N LEU A 132 -0.04 6.81 -1.56
CA LEU A 132 0.12 5.67 -2.46
C LEU A 132 -1.20 5.30 -3.16
N LYS A 133 -2.30 5.25 -2.42
CA LYS A 133 -3.63 5.01 -3.00
C LYS A 133 -4.02 6.10 -4.00
N CYS A 134 -3.76 7.36 -3.70
CA CYS A 134 -4.05 8.48 -4.59
C CYS A 134 -3.31 8.33 -5.93
N ILE A 135 -2.03 7.96 -5.91
CA ILE A 135 -1.24 7.71 -7.12
C ILE A 135 -1.81 6.52 -7.89
N VAL A 136 -2.00 5.38 -7.23
CA VAL A 136 -2.48 4.16 -7.88
C VAL A 136 -3.86 4.36 -8.50
N PHE A 137 -4.79 4.97 -7.79
CA PHE A 137 -6.14 5.24 -8.30
C PHE A 137 -6.12 6.20 -9.49
N SER A 138 -5.24 7.20 -9.47
CA SER A 138 -5.06 8.11 -10.61
C SER A 138 -4.49 7.38 -11.83
N LEU A 139 -3.44 6.57 -11.66
CA LEU A 139 -2.81 5.80 -12.73
C LEU A 139 -3.81 4.80 -13.35
N ILE A 140 -4.48 3.99 -12.52
CA ILE A 140 -5.42 2.98 -12.97
C ILE A 140 -6.66 3.62 -13.61
N GLY A 141 -7.21 4.67 -12.98
CA GLY A 141 -8.41 5.35 -13.45
C GLY A 141 -8.20 6.03 -14.81
N LEU A 142 -7.10 6.77 -14.96
CA LEU A 142 -6.78 7.48 -16.21
C LEU A 142 -6.36 6.53 -17.33
N HIS A 143 -5.53 5.52 -17.02
CA HIS A 143 -5.01 4.61 -18.04
C HIS A 143 -6.08 3.65 -18.57
N PHE A 144 -6.89 3.06 -17.68
CA PHE A 144 -7.89 2.07 -18.06
C PHE A 144 -9.30 2.64 -18.23
N LYS A 145 -9.53 3.91 -17.89
CA LYS A 145 -10.84 4.57 -17.93
C LYS A 145 -11.91 3.84 -17.10
N ILE A 146 -11.51 3.40 -15.91
CA ILE A 146 -12.38 2.71 -14.95
C ILE A 146 -12.49 3.50 -13.66
N GLN A 147 -13.56 3.27 -12.90
CA GLN A 147 -13.57 3.62 -11.48
C GLN A 147 -12.68 2.61 -10.76
N PRO A 148 -11.63 3.04 -10.05
CA PRO A 148 -10.74 2.11 -9.36
C PRO A 148 -11.39 1.47 -8.12
N ILE A 149 -12.58 1.91 -7.71
CA ILE A 149 -13.30 1.47 -6.50
C ILE A 149 -14.55 0.68 -6.86
#